data_AF-A0A1I1R3N9-F1
#
_entry.id   AF-A0A1I1R3N9-F1
#
_cell.length_a   1.000
_cell.length_b   1.000
_cell.length_c   1.000
_cell.angle_alpha   90.00
_cell.angle_beta   90.00
_cell.angle_gamma   90.00
#
_symmetry.space_group_name_H-M   'P 1'
#
loop_
_entity.id
_entity.type
_entity.pdbx_description
1 polymer ?
#
loop_
_entity_poly.entity_id
_entity_poly.type
_entity_poly.pdbx_seq_one_letter_code
_entity_poly.pdbx_strand_id
1 'polypeptide(L)'
;MKRIVHKHPLAIRWFHWINFPVLFVMIWSGLLIYWAYDPYKITIGSYTLVSFFPDGFYKFLNVPRRLAEGMAWHWVFMWLFMLNGLLYVGYTFISGEWRHLVPNKNSFREAVQVTLFDLGLRKTQPPFVKYNGAQKIAYFSIMLMGVGSVLTGFAIYKPTQFSWLTNLLGGYTAARLEHFILTLGYVLFFFVHVGQVIRAGWQNFQSMITGFEIVKPNDPKRPIMDKPVIPETDPVVTPVKPALS
;
A
#
# COMPACT_ATOMS: atom_id res chain seq x y z
N MET A 1 -17.92 -6.90 -29.91
CA MET A 1 -18.86 -6.21 -28.99
C MET A 1 -18.16 -5.87 -27.68
N LYS A 2 -18.41 -4.71 -27.06
CA LYS A 2 -17.83 -4.38 -25.73
C LYS A 2 -18.33 -5.41 -24.71
N ARG A 3 -17.44 -6.00 -23.89
CA ARG A 3 -17.80 -6.99 -22.86
C ARG A 3 -17.61 -6.38 -21.48
N ILE A 4 -18.60 -6.53 -20.60
CA ILE A 4 -18.51 -6.11 -19.19
C ILE A 4 -17.94 -7.30 -18.41
N VAL A 5 -16.81 -7.10 -17.72
CA VAL A 5 -16.14 -8.14 -16.92
C VAL A 5 -16.07 -7.68 -15.47
N HIS A 6 -16.41 -8.57 -14.53
CA HIS A 6 -16.28 -8.31 -13.11
C HIS A 6 -14.80 -8.39 -12.70
N LYS A 7 -14.26 -7.29 -12.17
CA LYS A 7 -12.82 -7.13 -11.87
C LYS A 7 -12.54 -7.11 -10.37
N HIS A 8 -13.38 -6.40 -9.59
CA HIS A 8 -13.14 -6.18 -8.17
C HIS A 8 -14.34 -6.60 -7.33
N PRO A 9 -14.18 -7.59 -6.42
CA PRO A 9 -15.22 -7.98 -5.47
C PRO A 9 -15.73 -6.79 -4.66
N LEU A 10 -17.02 -6.79 -4.33
CA LEU A 10 -17.65 -5.73 -3.55
C LEU A 10 -16.93 -5.52 -2.21
N ALA A 11 -16.59 -6.59 -1.49
CA ALA A 11 -15.86 -6.51 -0.22
C ALA A 11 -14.55 -5.71 -0.34
N ILE A 12 -13.72 -5.98 -1.36
CA ILE A 12 -12.45 -5.29 -1.58
C ILE A 12 -12.65 -3.80 -1.84
N ARG A 13 -13.69 -3.44 -2.60
CA ARG A 13 -14.03 -2.04 -2.86
C ARG A 13 -14.45 -1.32 -1.58
N TRP A 14 -15.28 -1.96 -0.76
CA TRP A 14 -15.69 -1.41 0.53
C TRP A 14 -14.51 -1.16 1.45
N PHE A 15 -13.64 -2.16 1.63
CA PHE A 15 -12.43 -2.00 2.45
C PHE A 15 -11.55 -0.87 1.94
N HIS A 16 -11.39 -0.73 0.63
CA HIS A 16 -10.60 0.36 0.05
C HIS A 16 -11.20 1.75 0.27
N TRP A 17 -12.50 1.92 -0.05
CA TRP A 17 -13.16 3.22 0.02
C TRP A 17 -13.47 3.68 1.45
N ILE A 18 -13.57 2.76 2.41
CA ILE A 18 -13.58 3.09 3.83
C ILE A 18 -12.17 3.47 4.30
N ASN A 19 -11.14 2.73 3.86
CA ASN A 19 -9.78 2.96 4.32
C ASN A 19 -9.20 4.30 3.82
N PHE A 20 -9.60 4.76 2.63
CA PHE A 20 -9.14 6.03 2.05
C PHE A 20 -9.40 7.25 2.97
N PRO A 21 -10.66 7.58 3.35
CA PRO A 21 -10.92 8.71 4.24
C PRO A 21 -10.35 8.47 5.63
N VAL A 22 -10.34 7.22 6.10
CA VAL A 22 -9.76 6.89 7.41
C VAL A 22 -8.26 7.21 7.46
N LEU A 23 -7.49 6.71 6.49
CA LEU A 23 -6.06 7.02 6.40
C LEU A 23 -5.79 8.50 6.21
N PHE A 24 -6.62 9.20 5.43
CA PHE A 24 -6.50 10.65 5.26
C PHE A 24 -6.62 11.39 6.60
N VAL A 25 -7.66 11.08 7.39
CA VAL A 25 -7.85 11.68 8.72
C VAL A 25 -6.73 11.27 9.68
N MET A 26 -6.26 10.02 9.63
CA MET A 26 -5.15 9.55 10.46
C MET A 26 -3.84 10.29 10.16
N ILE A 27 -3.51 10.49 8.89
CA ILE A 27 -2.31 11.25 8.47
C ILE A 27 -2.47 12.73 8.87
N TRP A 28 -3.62 13.34 8.58
CA TRP A 28 -3.90 14.73 8.94
C TRP A 28 -3.79 14.97 10.45
N SER A 29 -4.46 14.13 11.25
CA SER A 29 -4.41 14.23 12.72
C SER A 29 -3.02 13.90 13.28
N GLY A 30 -2.30 12.94 12.67
CA GLY A 30 -0.91 12.64 13.01
C GLY A 30 0.03 13.82 12.74
N LEU A 31 -0.17 14.54 11.63
CA LEU A 31 0.55 15.78 11.33
C LEU A 31 0.25 16.87 12.36
N LEU A 32 -1.00 17.03 12.82
CA LEU A 32 -1.32 17.96 13.92
C LEU A 32 -0.59 17.61 15.23
N ILE A 33 -0.47 16.31 15.55
CA ILE A 33 0.28 15.83 16.72
C ILE A 33 1.77 16.12 16.57
N TYR A 34 2.33 15.92 15.36
CA TYR A 34 3.72 16.23 15.05
C TYR A 34 4.01 17.74 15.06
N TRP A 35 3.12 18.56 14.51
CA TRP A 35 3.27 20.02 14.51
C TRP A 35 3.27 20.62 15.92
N ALA A 36 2.64 19.96 16.89
CA ALA A 36 2.66 20.39 18.28
C ALA A 36 3.97 20.04 19.00
N TYR A 37 4.73 19.04 18.52
CA TYR A 37 5.97 18.57 19.11
C TYR A 37 6.88 18.03 17.99
N ASP A 38 7.97 18.75 17.68
CA ASP A 38 8.94 18.42 16.62
C ASP A 38 10.19 17.72 17.21
N PRO A 39 10.14 16.39 17.47
CA PRO A 39 11.24 15.66 18.10
C PRO A 39 12.37 15.32 17.13
N TYR A 40 12.12 15.31 15.82
CA TYR A 40 13.09 14.78 14.84
C TYR A 40 13.87 15.92 14.19
N LYS A 41 14.69 16.58 15.01
CA LYS A 41 15.75 17.47 14.54
C LYS A 41 17.05 16.67 14.51
N ILE A 42 17.62 16.48 13.33
CA ILE A 42 18.99 15.96 13.22
C ILE A 42 19.92 17.14 13.40
N THR A 43 20.46 17.27 14.61
CA THR A 43 21.41 18.33 14.98
C THR A 43 22.81 17.75 15.03
N ILE A 44 23.75 18.32 14.28
CA ILE A 44 25.18 18.00 14.35
C ILE A 44 25.88 19.26 14.87
N GLY A 45 26.34 19.23 16.12
CA GLY A 45 26.89 20.41 16.80
C GLY A 45 25.84 21.51 16.96
N SER A 46 26.12 22.72 16.47
CA SER A 46 25.22 23.87 16.47
C SER A 46 24.35 24.00 15.21
N TYR A 47 24.46 23.07 14.25
CA TYR A 47 23.76 23.12 12.97
C TYR A 47 22.66 22.05 12.91
N THR A 48 21.43 22.49 12.65
CA THR A 48 20.29 21.61 12.34
C THR A 48 20.39 21.18 10.89
N LEU A 49 20.79 19.94 10.63
CA LEU A 49 20.99 19.40 9.28
C LEU A 49 19.66 19.08 8.59
N VAL A 50 18.71 18.51 9.33
CA VAL A 50 17.38 18.17 8.83
C VAL A 50 16.35 18.52 9.89
N SER A 51 15.43 19.40 9.53
CA SER A 51 14.14 19.59 10.21
C SER A 51 13.09 19.51 9.11
N PHE A 52 12.15 18.56 9.26
CA PHE A 52 11.14 18.30 8.24
C PHE A 52 10.23 19.51 7.98
N PHE A 53 10.12 20.43 8.94
CA PHE A 53 9.41 21.69 8.78
C PHE A 53 10.15 22.81 9.53
N PRO A 54 10.82 23.73 8.83
CA PRO A 54 11.50 24.86 9.46
C PRO A 54 10.53 25.81 10.16
N ASP A 55 11.00 26.53 11.17
CA ASP A 55 10.19 27.53 11.91
C ASP A 55 9.53 28.59 11.00
N GLY A 56 10.13 28.90 9.85
CA GLY A 56 9.56 29.80 8.84
C GLY A 56 8.33 29.21 8.12
N PHE A 57 8.28 27.90 7.92
CA PHE A 57 7.13 27.22 7.31
C PHE A 57 5.91 27.25 8.25
N TYR A 58 6.15 27.02 9.55
CA TYR A 58 5.11 27.11 10.58
C TYR A 58 4.52 28.51 10.71
N LYS A 59 5.36 29.55 10.66
CA LYS A 59 4.92 30.95 10.71
C LYS A 59 4.16 31.36 9.44
N PHE A 60 4.57 30.87 8.27
CA PHE A 60 3.90 31.18 7.00
C PHE A 60 2.47 30.63 6.93
N LEU A 61 2.25 29.41 7.41
CA LEU A 61 0.93 28.75 7.34
C LEU A 61 -0.03 29.13 8.48
N ASN A 62 0.43 29.93 9.47
CA ASN A 62 -0.34 30.37 10.64
C ASN A 62 -1.17 29.24 11.31
N VAL A 63 -0.57 28.05 11.43
CA VAL A 63 -1.31 26.86 11.86
C VAL A 63 -1.44 26.85 13.40
N PRO A 64 -2.67 26.83 13.95
CA PRO A 64 -2.86 26.76 15.40
C PRO A 64 -2.38 25.40 15.93
N ARG A 65 -1.63 25.40 17.04
CA ARG A 65 -1.18 24.17 17.72
C ARG A 65 -2.35 23.47 18.42
N ARG A 66 -3.16 22.72 17.66
CA ARG A 66 -4.35 22.01 18.17
C ARG A 66 -4.04 20.56 18.55
N LEU A 67 -3.11 20.36 19.49
CA LEU A 67 -2.66 19.03 19.91
C LEU A 67 -3.82 18.15 20.43
N ALA A 68 -4.66 18.70 21.31
CA ALA A 68 -5.79 17.96 21.89
C ALA A 68 -6.78 17.48 20.83
N GLU A 69 -7.06 18.31 19.83
CA GLU A 69 -7.92 17.94 18.71
C GLU A 69 -7.28 16.86 17.83
N GLY A 70 -5.99 17.02 17.50
CA GLY A 70 -5.24 16.02 16.74
C GLY A 70 -5.29 14.66 17.41
N MET A 71 -5.02 14.59 18.72
CA MET A 71 -5.12 13.34 19.49
C MET A 71 -6.53 12.76 19.50
N ALA A 72 -7.57 13.58 19.69
CA ALA A 72 -8.95 13.11 19.72
C ALA A 72 -9.37 12.44 18.40
N TRP A 73 -9.11 13.09 17.25
CA TRP A 73 -9.40 12.50 15.94
C TRP A 73 -8.58 11.26 15.67
N HIS A 74 -7.29 11.29 16.01
CA HIS A 74 -6.39 10.17 15.76
C HIS A 74 -6.83 8.91 16.53
N TRP A 75 -7.22 9.03 17.79
CA TRP A 75 -7.67 7.89 18.58
C TRP A 75 -8.99 7.31 18.10
N VAL A 76 -9.95 8.16 17.72
CA VAL A 76 -11.24 7.68 17.17
C VAL A 76 -11.01 6.93 15.86
N PHE A 77 -10.21 7.50 14.96
CA PHE A 77 -9.95 6.90 13.65
C PHE A 77 -9.00 5.71 13.70
N MET A 78 -8.14 5.62 14.72
CA MET A 78 -7.30 4.44 14.98
C MET A 78 -8.17 3.19 15.14
N TRP A 79 -9.28 3.26 15.89
CA TRP A 79 -10.19 2.14 16.05
C TRP A 79 -10.88 1.75 14.74
N LEU A 80 -11.29 2.73 13.94
CA LEU A 80 -11.88 2.48 12.61
C LEU A 80 -10.86 1.83 11.67
N PHE A 81 -9.63 2.34 11.65
CA PHE A 81 -8.52 1.79 10.86
C PHE A 81 -8.23 0.34 11.26
N MET A 82 -8.10 0.08 12.55
CA MET A 82 -7.82 -1.25 13.08
C MET A 82 -8.95 -2.23 12.75
N LEU A 83 -10.21 -1.86 12.99
CA LEU A 83 -11.35 -2.73 12.71
C LEU A 83 -11.47 -3.03 11.21
N ASN A 84 -11.37 -2.02 10.35
CA ASN A 84 -11.40 -2.19 8.90
C ASN A 84 -10.24 -3.08 8.42
N GLY A 85 -9.03 -2.87 8.96
CA GLY A 85 -7.85 -3.68 8.67
C GLY A 85 -8.00 -5.14 9.11
N LEU A 86 -8.50 -5.39 10.33
CA LEU A 86 -8.74 -6.74 10.83
C LEU A 86 -9.77 -7.49 10.00
N LEU A 87 -10.87 -6.84 9.62
CA LEU A 87 -11.88 -7.42 8.73
C LEU A 87 -11.32 -7.72 7.34
N TYR A 88 -10.49 -6.83 6.79
CA TYR A 88 -9.82 -7.05 5.51
C TYR A 88 -8.85 -8.24 5.57
N VAL A 89 -7.98 -8.29 6.59
CA VAL A 89 -7.05 -9.39 6.79
C VAL A 89 -7.82 -10.70 6.97
N GLY A 90 -8.82 -10.73 7.85
CA GLY A 90 -9.71 -11.88 8.03
C GLY A 90 -10.36 -12.34 6.73
N TYR A 91 -10.90 -11.43 5.93
CA TYR A 91 -11.45 -11.73 4.61
C TYR A 91 -10.41 -12.35 3.66
N THR A 92 -9.19 -11.80 3.61
CA THR A 92 -8.13 -12.34 2.73
C THR A 92 -7.61 -13.71 3.18
N PHE A 93 -7.61 -13.98 4.49
CA PHE A 93 -7.25 -15.30 5.03
C PHE A 93 -8.33 -16.34 4.72
N ILE A 94 -9.61 -16.02 4.97
CA ILE A 94 -10.75 -16.92 4.74
C ILE A 94 -10.94 -17.20 3.24
N SER A 95 -10.82 -16.17 2.39
CA SER A 95 -10.97 -16.33 0.93
C SER A 95 -9.77 -17.01 0.26
N GLY A 96 -8.64 -17.14 0.96
CA GLY A 96 -7.40 -17.69 0.41
C GLY A 96 -6.65 -16.75 -0.54
N GLU A 97 -7.14 -15.53 -0.76
CA GLU A 97 -6.53 -14.53 -1.63
C GLU A 97 -5.13 -14.09 -1.15
N TRP A 98 -4.82 -14.28 0.14
CA TRP A 98 -3.48 -14.01 0.68
C TRP A 98 -2.36 -14.73 -0.10
N ARG A 99 -2.62 -15.93 -0.63
CA ARG A 99 -1.66 -16.70 -1.44
C ARG A 99 -1.25 -15.99 -2.73
N HIS A 100 -2.10 -15.10 -3.25
CA HIS A 100 -1.82 -14.30 -4.44
C HIS A 100 -1.11 -12.98 -4.14
N LEU A 101 -1.13 -12.54 -2.87
CA LEU A 101 -0.54 -11.29 -2.40
C LEU A 101 0.90 -11.44 -1.92
N VAL A 102 1.30 -12.62 -1.46
CA VAL A 102 2.68 -12.87 -0.98
C VAL A 102 3.68 -12.74 -2.15
N PRO A 103 4.67 -11.85 -2.06
CA PRO A 103 5.71 -11.72 -3.07
C PRO A 103 6.56 -13.00 -3.16
N ASN A 104 6.87 -13.45 -4.37
CA ASN A 104 7.85 -14.52 -4.61
C ASN A 104 9.22 -13.92 -5.01
N LYS A 105 10.28 -14.74 -5.09
CA LYS A 105 11.64 -14.28 -5.47
C LYS A 105 11.67 -13.53 -6.82
N ASN A 106 10.75 -13.86 -7.73
CA ASN A 106 10.64 -13.21 -9.04
C ASN A 106 9.90 -11.87 -8.99
N SER A 107 9.08 -11.63 -7.96
CA SER A 107 8.26 -10.42 -7.80
C SER A 107 9.11 -9.17 -7.62
N PHE A 108 10.28 -9.26 -6.97
CA PHE A 108 11.22 -8.14 -6.84
C PHE A 108 11.82 -7.74 -8.19
N ARG A 109 12.24 -8.71 -9.00
CA ARG A 109 12.78 -8.47 -10.34
C ARG A 109 11.72 -7.89 -11.26
N GLU A 110 10.49 -8.40 -11.20
CA GLU A 110 9.34 -7.86 -11.93
C GLU A 110 8.98 -6.45 -11.46
N ALA A 111 8.99 -6.17 -10.16
CA ALA A 111 8.69 -4.85 -9.63
C ALA A 111 9.66 -3.79 -10.15
N VAL A 112 10.97 -4.07 -10.15
CA VAL A 112 11.97 -3.16 -10.73
C VAL A 112 11.69 -2.91 -12.21
N GLN A 113 11.38 -3.96 -12.97
CA GLN A 113 11.08 -3.84 -14.39
C GLN A 113 9.84 -2.98 -14.67
N VAL A 114 8.86 -3.02 -13.79
CA VAL A 114 7.60 -2.28 -13.89
C VAL A 114 7.77 -0.85 -13.46
N THR A 115 8.49 -0.61 -12.36
CA THR A 115 8.85 0.74 -11.94
C THR A 115 9.64 1.45 -13.04
N LEU A 116 10.59 0.76 -13.70
CA LEU A 116 11.31 1.32 -14.84
C LEU A 116 10.40 1.60 -16.05
N PHE A 117 9.40 0.76 -16.31
CA PHE A 117 8.41 1.00 -17.36
C PHE A 117 7.44 2.16 -17.01
N ASP A 118 7.05 2.29 -15.74
CA ASP A 118 6.17 3.34 -15.22
C ASP A 118 6.87 4.71 -15.18
N LEU A 119 8.16 4.72 -14.89
CA LEU A 119 9.02 5.91 -15.01
C LEU A 119 9.36 6.26 -16.47
N GLY A 120 8.90 5.48 -17.45
CA GLY A 120 9.17 5.71 -18.88
C GLY A 120 10.60 5.38 -19.33
N LEU A 121 11.43 4.82 -18.44
CA LEU A 121 12.81 4.43 -18.70
C LEU A 121 12.92 3.12 -19.52
N ARG A 122 11.83 2.36 -19.62
CA ARG A 122 11.74 1.13 -20.40
C ARG A 122 10.50 1.14 -21.29
N LYS A 123 10.63 0.72 -22.56
CA LYS A 123 9.54 0.71 -23.57
C LYS A 123 8.78 -0.62 -23.67
N THR A 124 9.32 -1.72 -23.14
CA THR A 124 8.71 -3.05 -23.21
C THR A 124 7.74 -3.29 -22.04
N GLN A 125 6.48 -3.61 -22.35
CA GLN A 125 5.49 -4.02 -21.36
C GLN A 125 5.82 -5.41 -20.77
N PRO A 126 5.81 -5.57 -19.43
CA PRO A 126 5.93 -6.88 -18.80
C PRO A 126 4.67 -7.75 -19.05
N PRO A 127 4.79 -9.08 -18.96
CA PRO A 127 3.70 -10.02 -19.26
C PRO A 127 2.47 -9.82 -18.37
N PHE A 128 1.28 -10.04 -18.93
CA PHE A 128 -0.01 -9.88 -18.24
C PHE A 128 -0.24 -10.99 -17.22
N VAL A 129 0.04 -10.69 -15.95
CA VAL A 129 -0.34 -11.50 -14.78
C VAL A 129 -1.44 -10.78 -13.98
N LYS A 130 -2.31 -11.55 -13.29
CA LYS A 130 -3.45 -11.01 -12.48
C LYS A 130 -3.02 -9.85 -11.57
N TYR A 131 -1.83 -9.96 -10.97
CA TYR A 131 -1.15 -8.87 -10.28
C TYR A 131 0.29 -8.78 -10.76
N ASN A 132 0.69 -7.59 -11.17
CA ASN A 132 2.06 -7.28 -11.54
C ASN A 132 3.00 -7.37 -10.31
N GLY A 133 4.28 -7.69 -10.48
CA GLY A 133 5.24 -7.78 -9.37
C GLY A 133 5.27 -6.52 -8.50
N ALA A 134 5.22 -5.32 -9.12
CA ALA A 134 5.11 -4.06 -8.40
C ALA A 134 3.81 -3.92 -7.60
N GLN A 135 2.68 -4.41 -8.13
CA GLN A 135 1.39 -4.38 -7.43
C GLN A 135 1.38 -5.35 -6.25
N LYS A 136 1.94 -6.56 -6.41
CA LYS A 136 2.08 -7.53 -5.31
C LYS A 136 2.92 -6.96 -4.17
N ILE A 137 4.07 -6.37 -4.49
CA ILE A 137 4.91 -5.71 -3.49
C ILE A 137 4.15 -4.56 -2.83
N ALA A 138 3.51 -3.69 -3.61
CA ALA A 138 2.74 -2.58 -3.06
C ALA A 138 1.62 -3.05 -2.11
N TYR A 139 0.86 -4.07 -2.48
CA TYR A 139 -0.22 -4.63 -1.64
C TYR A 139 0.30 -5.35 -0.39
N PHE A 140 1.41 -6.07 -0.52
CA PHE A 140 2.03 -6.73 0.63
C PHE A 140 2.66 -5.71 1.59
N SER A 141 3.38 -4.72 1.06
CA SER A 141 3.98 -3.62 1.82
C SER A 141 2.92 -2.81 2.56
N ILE A 142 1.82 -2.42 1.91
CA ILE A 142 0.77 -1.63 2.58
C ILE A 142 0.09 -2.41 3.71
N MET A 143 -0.04 -3.74 3.55
CA MET A 143 -0.56 -4.62 4.60
C MET A 143 0.40 -4.71 5.79
N LEU A 144 1.70 -4.92 5.54
CA LEU A 144 2.72 -4.92 6.60
C LEU A 144 2.81 -3.57 7.31
N MET A 145 2.75 -2.47 6.57
CA MET A 145 2.70 -1.13 7.14
C MET A 145 1.46 -0.93 8.01
N GLY A 146 0.31 -1.50 7.61
CA GLY A 146 -0.91 -1.51 8.42
C GLY A 146 -0.71 -2.16 9.77
N VAL A 147 -0.15 -3.38 9.78
CA VAL A 147 0.17 -4.10 11.01
C VAL A 147 1.19 -3.33 11.84
N GLY A 148 2.28 -2.86 11.24
CA GLY A 148 3.31 -2.08 11.92
C GLY A 148 2.75 -0.80 12.55
N SER A 149 1.81 -0.13 11.89
CA SER A 149 1.20 1.12 12.40
C SER A 149 0.27 0.86 13.57
N VAL A 150 -0.45 -0.27 13.57
CA VAL A 150 -1.26 -0.69 14.72
C VAL A 150 -0.36 -1.04 15.91
N LEU A 151 0.72 -1.81 15.70
CA LEU A 151 1.65 -2.20 16.76
C LEU A 151 2.36 -1.00 17.39
N THR A 152 2.98 -0.17 16.55
CA THR A 152 3.64 1.07 17.01
C THR A 152 2.63 2.05 17.63
N GLY A 153 1.42 2.15 17.07
CA GLY A 153 0.33 2.96 17.61
C GLY A 153 -0.11 2.53 19.00
N PHE A 154 -0.28 1.23 19.26
CA PHE A 154 -0.62 0.71 20.59
C PHE A 154 0.50 0.95 21.61
N ALA A 155 1.75 0.75 21.21
CA ALA A 155 2.91 1.04 22.06
C ALA A 155 2.95 2.52 22.48
N ILE A 156 2.58 3.44 21.59
CA ILE A 156 2.53 4.89 21.90
C ILE A 156 1.26 5.26 22.68
N TYR A 157 0.13 4.63 22.39
CA TYR A 157 -1.17 4.94 23.00
C TYR A 157 -1.20 4.57 24.48
N LYS A 158 -0.68 3.39 24.85
CA LYS A 158 -0.63 2.92 26.25
C LYS A 158 0.73 2.26 26.56
N PRO A 159 1.83 3.03 26.63
CA PRO A 159 3.19 2.50 26.77
C PRO A 159 3.42 1.72 28.06
N THR A 160 2.73 2.07 29.14
CA THR A 160 2.84 1.36 30.43
C THR A 160 2.08 0.03 30.41
N GLN A 161 0.89 -0.01 29.81
CA GLN A 161 0.09 -1.24 29.69
C GLN A 161 0.69 -2.21 28.67
N PHE A 162 1.29 -1.68 27.59
CA PHE A 162 1.99 -2.44 26.56
C PHE A 162 3.51 -2.24 26.64
N SER A 163 4.06 -2.30 27.86
CA SER A 163 5.50 -2.09 28.09
C SER A 163 6.37 -3.12 27.36
N TRP A 164 5.93 -4.38 27.28
CA TRP A 164 6.61 -5.43 26.53
C TRP A 164 6.72 -5.11 25.03
N LEU A 165 5.65 -4.57 24.42
CA LEU A 165 5.63 -4.18 23.02
C LEU A 165 6.49 -2.94 22.79
N THR A 166 6.40 -1.97 23.71
CA THR A 166 7.22 -0.76 23.69
C THR A 166 8.71 -1.12 23.75
N ASN A 167 9.09 -2.07 24.61
CA ASN A 167 10.46 -2.56 24.71
C ASN A 167 10.91 -3.30 23.45
N LEU A 168 10.03 -4.12 22.85
CA LEU A 168 10.33 -4.83 21.60
C LEU A 168 10.62 -3.87 20.44
N LEU A 169 9.93 -2.73 20.40
CA LEU A 169 10.13 -1.66 19.41
C LEU A 169 11.26 -0.69 19.80
N GLY A 170 12.13 -1.04 20.76
CA GLY A 170 13.29 -0.23 21.15
C GLY A 170 12.98 0.94 22.09
N GLY A 171 11.81 0.97 22.71
CA GLY A 171 11.36 1.99 23.66
C GLY A 171 10.37 2.99 23.06
N TYR A 172 9.85 3.89 23.90
CA TYR A 172 8.80 4.84 23.51
C TYR A 172 9.24 5.78 22.38
N THR A 173 10.47 6.30 22.45
CA THR A 173 11.02 7.20 21.43
C THR A 173 11.21 6.49 20.09
N ALA A 174 11.71 5.26 20.10
CA ALA A 174 11.88 4.45 18.90
C ALA A 174 10.52 4.09 18.27
N ALA A 175 9.55 3.65 19.08
CA ALA A 175 8.18 3.38 18.60
C ALA A 175 7.53 4.60 17.92
N ARG A 176 7.73 5.81 18.48
CA ARG A 176 7.28 7.06 17.85
C ARG A 176 7.97 7.34 16.51
N LEU A 177 9.26 7.04 16.41
CA LEU A 177 10.02 7.24 15.17
C LEU A 177 9.56 6.26 14.10
N GLU A 178 9.42 4.98 14.44
CA GLU A 178 8.91 3.95 13.56
C GLU A 178 7.51 4.29 13.04
N HIS A 179 6.61 4.71 13.93
CA HIS A 179 5.25 5.15 13.55
C HIS A 179 5.28 6.35 12.58
N PHE A 180 6.20 7.29 12.80
CA PHE A 180 6.38 8.43 11.92
C PHE A 180 6.92 8.02 10.55
N ILE A 181 7.92 7.13 10.50
CA ILE A 181 8.46 6.57 9.25
C ILE A 181 7.35 5.83 8.47
N LEU A 182 6.50 5.07 9.15
CA LEU A 182 5.34 4.42 8.54
C LEU A 182 4.36 5.44 7.94
N THR A 183 4.10 6.54 8.66
CA THR A 183 3.28 7.65 8.17
C THR A 183 3.86 8.27 6.89
N LEU A 184 5.17 8.53 6.85
CA LEU A 184 5.85 8.99 5.63
C LEU A 184 5.74 7.95 4.50
N GLY A 185 5.86 6.67 4.83
CA GLY A 185 5.63 5.58 3.88
C GLY A 185 4.22 5.61 3.28
N TYR A 186 3.18 5.86 4.07
CA TYR A 186 1.80 5.99 3.57
C TYR A 186 1.63 7.17 2.63
N VAL A 187 2.23 8.32 2.99
CA VAL A 187 2.21 9.52 2.14
C VAL A 187 2.88 9.23 0.80
N LEU A 188 4.07 8.61 0.81
CA LEU A 188 4.76 8.20 -0.42
C LEU A 188 3.93 7.22 -1.24
N PHE A 189 3.40 6.18 -0.60
CA PHE A 189 2.52 5.20 -1.26
C PHE A 189 1.32 5.88 -1.93
N PHE A 190 0.67 6.82 -1.24
CA PHE A 190 -0.47 7.56 -1.77
C PHE A 190 -0.13 8.28 -3.07
N PHE A 191 0.97 9.05 -3.09
CA PHE A 191 1.37 9.78 -4.30
C PHE A 191 1.72 8.85 -5.46
N VAL A 192 2.48 7.79 -5.19
CA VAL A 192 2.81 6.77 -6.20
C VAL A 192 1.55 6.09 -6.73
N HIS A 193 0.64 5.71 -5.83
CA HIS A 193 -0.61 5.04 -6.16
C HIS A 193 -1.51 5.94 -7.04
N VAL A 194 -1.70 7.21 -6.66
CA VAL A 194 -2.49 8.16 -7.46
C VAL A 194 -1.86 8.38 -8.83
N GLY A 195 -0.53 8.51 -8.91
CA GLY A 195 0.18 8.58 -10.20
C GLY A 195 -0.08 7.36 -11.09
N GLN A 196 -0.06 6.15 -10.51
CA GLN A 196 -0.40 4.92 -11.22
C GLN A 196 -1.85 4.90 -11.68
N VAL A 197 -2.80 5.37 -10.87
CA VAL A 197 -4.22 5.45 -11.23
C VAL A 197 -4.44 6.42 -12.40
N ILE A 198 -3.81 7.61 -12.36
CA ILE A 198 -3.89 8.59 -13.45
C ILE A 198 -3.36 7.99 -14.76
N ARG A 199 -2.19 7.34 -14.70
CA ARG A 199 -1.57 6.68 -15.86
C ARG A 199 -2.38 5.49 -16.37
N ALA A 200 -3.03 4.74 -15.48
CA ALA A 200 -3.88 3.60 -15.84
C ALA A 200 -5.19 4.04 -16.52
N GLY A 201 -5.61 5.29 -16.33
CA GLY A 201 -6.74 5.93 -16.99
C GLY A 201 -8.11 5.67 -16.35
N TRP A 202 -9.11 6.42 -16.82
CA TRP A 202 -10.46 6.49 -16.24
C TRP A 202 -11.17 5.14 -16.10
N GLN A 203 -10.99 4.22 -17.05
CA GLN A 203 -11.64 2.90 -17.01
C GLN A 203 -11.19 2.06 -15.81
N ASN A 204 -9.92 2.14 -15.42
CA ASN A 204 -9.43 1.45 -14.22
C ASN A 204 -10.01 2.07 -12.95
N PHE A 205 -10.02 3.40 -12.87
CA PHE A 205 -10.63 4.11 -11.75
C PHE A 205 -12.11 3.74 -11.59
N GLN A 206 -12.88 3.81 -12.67
CA GLN A 206 -14.30 3.43 -12.67
C GLN A 206 -14.48 1.98 -12.21
N SER A 207 -13.62 1.05 -12.64
CA SER A 207 -13.71 -0.35 -12.22
C SER A 207 -13.53 -0.54 -10.71
N MET A 208 -12.79 0.36 -10.04
CA MET A 208 -12.64 0.33 -8.58
C MET A 208 -13.88 0.87 -7.84
N ILE A 209 -14.67 1.72 -8.50
CA ILE A 209 -15.95 2.20 -7.95
C ILE A 209 -17.06 1.19 -8.24
N THR A 210 -17.23 0.79 -9.50
CA THR A 210 -18.37 -0.03 -9.95
C THR A 210 -18.14 -1.53 -9.80
N GLY A 211 -16.89 -1.98 -9.74
CA GLY A 211 -16.51 -3.39 -9.74
C GLY A 211 -16.39 -4.00 -11.14
N PHE A 212 -16.78 -3.25 -12.18
CA PHE A 212 -16.88 -3.74 -13.55
C PHE A 212 -15.97 -2.95 -14.49
N GLU A 213 -15.32 -3.65 -15.40
CA GLU A 213 -14.52 -3.06 -16.47
C GLU A 213 -15.16 -3.34 -17.84
N ILE A 214 -15.13 -2.34 -18.73
CA ILE A 214 -15.58 -2.47 -20.11
C ILE A 214 -14.38 -2.82 -20.98
N VAL A 215 -14.25 -4.09 -21.35
CA VAL A 215 -13.15 -4.58 -22.19
C VAL A 215 -13.57 -4.53 -23.67
N LYS A 216 -12.71 -3.95 -24.51
CA LYS A 216 -12.87 -3.98 -25.97
C LYS A 216 -12.25 -5.29 -26.50
N PRO A 217 -12.89 -6.02 -27.44
CA PRO A 217 -12.43 -7.32 -27.92
C PRO A 217 -11.00 -7.37 -28.47
N ASN A 218 -10.52 -6.25 -29.04
CA ASN A 218 -9.20 -6.12 -29.66
C ASN A 218 -8.37 -5.00 -29.00
N ASP A 219 -8.39 -4.87 -27.67
CA ASP A 219 -7.44 -3.98 -27.00
C ASP A 219 -6.04 -4.64 -26.98
N PRO A 220 -5.04 -4.14 -27.74
CA PRO A 220 -3.71 -4.72 -27.74
C PRO A 220 -3.04 -4.62 -26.36
N LYS A 221 -3.55 -3.75 -25.47
CA LYS A 221 -3.07 -3.60 -24.11
C LYS A 221 -3.78 -4.52 -23.11
N ARG A 222 -4.87 -5.23 -23.46
CA ARG A 222 -5.66 -6.10 -22.54
C ARG A 222 -6.42 -7.19 -23.30
N PRO A 223 -5.75 -8.24 -23.80
CA PRO A 223 -6.42 -9.33 -24.48
C PRO A 223 -7.38 -10.07 -23.53
N ILE A 224 -8.59 -10.36 -24.00
CA ILE A 224 -9.56 -11.18 -23.27
C ILE A 224 -9.03 -12.62 -23.32
N MET A 225 -8.49 -13.11 -22.20
CA MET A 225 -8.13 -14.52 -22.05
C MET A 225 -9.42 -15.33 -21.85
N ASP A 226 -9.98 -15.87 -22.93
CA ASP A 226 -11.21 -16.69 -22.87
C ASP A 226 -10.99 -18.08 -22.26
N LYS A 227 -9.78 -18.43 -21.82
CA LYS A 227 -9.47 -19.71 -21.16
C LYS A 227 -8.60 -19.48 -19.92
N PRO A 228 -8.82 -20.27 -18.83
CA PRO A 228 -7.86 -20.31 -17.74
C PRO A 228 -6.50 -20.69 -18.34
N VAL A 229 -5.45 -19.93 -18.01
CA VAL A 229 -4.08 -20.34 -18.26
C VAL A 229 -3.86 -21.58 -17.42
N ILE A 230 -4.07 -22.75 -18.01
CA ILE A 230 -3.43 -23.98 -17.54
C ILE A 230 -1.94 -23.62 -17.57
N PRO A 231 -1.22 -23.71 -16.45
CA PRO A 231 0.23 -23.56 -16.47
C PRO A 231 0.72 -24.43 -17.61
N GLU A 232 1.49 -23.86 -18.53
CA GLU A 232 2.16 -24.63 -19.57
C GLU A 232 3.01 -25.65 -18.83
N THR A 233 2.46 -26.86 -18.65
CA THR A 233 3.22 -27.98 -18.14
C THR A 233 4.37 -28.13 -19.10
N ASP A 234 5.58 -28.26 -18.56
CA ASP A 234 6.81 -28.46 -19.30
C ASP A 234 6.55 -29.27 -20.57
N PRO A 235 7.16 -28.89 -21.71
CA PRO A 235 6.89 -29.54 -22.98
C PRO A 235 6.99 -31.04 -22.78
N VAL A 236 5.86 -31.73 -22.95
CA VAL A 236 5.81 -33.20 -22.88
C VAL A 236 6.86 -33.68 -23.86
N VAL A 237 7.98 -34.18 -23.31
CA VAL A 237 9.02 -34.85 -24.10
C VAL A 237 8.33 -36.04 -24.73
N THR A 238 7.92 -35.90 -25.99
CA THR A 238 7.43 -37.02 -26.77
C THR A 238 8.54 -38.06 -26.78
N PRO A 239 8.30 -39.30 -26.30
CA PRO A 239 9.31 -40.33 -26.34
C PRO A 239 9.70 -40.54 -27.81
N VAL A 240 10.98 -40.33 -28.10
CA VAL A 240 11.59 -40.68 -29.37
C VAL A 240 11.30 -42.16 -29.61
N LYS A 241 10.48 -42.48 -30.62
CA LYS A 241 10.31 -43.87 -31.07
C LYS A 241 11.70 -44.41 -31.41
N PRO A 242 12.11 -45.57 -30.86
CA PRO A 242 13.32 -46.22 -31.33
C PRO A 242 13.20 -46.44 -32.84
N ALA A 243 14.19 -45.97 -33.59
CA ALA A 243 14.32 -46.35 -34.98
C ALA A 243 14.49 -47.87 -35.01
N LEU A 244 13.57 -48.55 -35.67
CA LEU A 244 13.70 -49.96 -35.98
C LEU A 244 14.90 -50.12 -36.94
N SER A 245 15.91 -50.85 -36.48
CA SER A 245 16.87 -51.58 -37.32
C SER A 245 17.23 -52.86 -36.59
#